data_AF-A0A914NHL4-F1
#
_entry.id   AF-A0A914NHL4-F1
#
_cell.length_a   1.000
_cell.length_b   1.000
_cell.length_c   1.000
_cell.angle_alpha   90.00
_cell.angle_beta   90.00
_cell.angle_gamma   90.00
#
_symmetry.space_group_name_H-M   'P 1'
#
loop_
_entity.id
_entity.type
_entity.pdbx_description
1 polymer ?
#
loop_
_entity_poly.entity_id
_entity_poly.type
_entity_poly.pdbx_seq_one_letter_code
_entity_poly.pdbx_strand_id
1 'polypeptide(L)'
;MDFLQVLSANNYYNRALHSSEFFEIYRPQIPLDFESICNFINAVFVLQVRTSPLSLQQSQQGGGSQQTSQRSPTDLPPTSNEGGFEELSVAMHAQHLKLKGQMMMMSSGNELMYLCSPYVTSIPELLKYGLRLSSIPLHDATRDLILLNQQRLSDVEANLQLEANNEQLEQMARDLEAEKKKTDTLLREMLPASVATALINGYSVDAREYPEATVLFCDVPAFQSIVPFCQPKGIVRILNDLFTKFDRLVTLHDVYKVETVGDSYMTVGGVPESVSDHCERICHLALGMIWETRGVMDPVSKNGLRVRCGIHTGNIVAGVVGVKMPRFCLFGDTVNTAARMESHSPQGMVHTSESATRSAQRTGRFEFVCRGQVPIKGKGLMRTFFLLRSFKKSVWEIIDRVRDENINSIDGYEELASGMDLRGSSQLKIQNNSGRGMTNADEMDGINTKSPLCTVT
;
A
#
# COMPACT_ATOMS: atom_id res chain seq x y z
N MET A 1 -52.02 -34.81 -14.25
CA MET A 1 -52.74 -35.56 -15.28
C MET A 1 -51.98 -36.85 -15.47
N ASP A 2 -52.45 -37.95 -14.90
CA ASP A 2 -52.10 -39.25 -15.47
C ASP A 2 -52.66 -39.22 -16.89
N PHE A 3 -51.80 -39.34 -17.90
CA PHE A 3 -52.26 -39.43 -19.28
C PHE A 3 -52.91 -40.80 -19.46
N LEU A 4 -54.15 -40.92 -18.99
CA LEU A 4 -55.01 -42.09 -19.12
C LEU A 4 -55.45 -42.20 -20.58
N GLN A 5 -54.70 -42.94 -21.37
CA GLN A 5 -55.17 -43.37 -22.68
C GLN A 5 -55.65 -44.82 -22.58
N VAL A 6 -56.97 -45.00 -22.73
CA VAL A 6 -57.61 -46.32 -22.81
C VAL A 6 -57.66 -46.73 -24.28
N LEU A 7 -56.89 -47.74 -24.64
CA LEU A 7 -56.94 -48.36 -25.97
C LEU A 7 -57.91 -49.55 -25.88
N SER A 8 -59.03 -49.50 -26.62
CA SER A 8 -60.09 -50.53 -26.60
C SER A 8 -60.11 -51.36 -27.87
N ALA A 9 -60.19 -52.69 -27.72
CA ALA A 9 -60.11 -53.70 -28.76
C ALA A 9 -61.42 -53.88 -29.55
N ASN A 10 -62.55 -53.31 -29.10
CA ASN A 10 -63.84 -53.53 -29.78
C ASN A 10 -64.08 -52.70 -31.05
N ASN A 11 -63.02 -52.16 -31.70
CA ASN A 11 -63.11 -51.58 -33.04
C ASN A 11 -61.76 -51.66 -33.77
N TYR A 12 -61.44 -52.87 -34.26
CA TYR A 12 -60.14 -53.34 -34.75
C TYR A 12 -59.53 -52.67 -35.99
N TYR A 13 -60.04 -51.52 -36.47
CA TYR A 13 -59.40 -50.79 -37.58
C TYR A 13 -59.41 -49.26 -37.41
N ASN A 14 -60.44 -48.65 -36.82
CA ASN A 14 -60.56 -47.19 -36.82
C ASN A 14 -59.93 -46.46 -35.61
N ARG A 15 -59.56 -47.13 -34.52
CA ARG A 15 -58.94 -46.46 -33.34
C ARG A 15 -57.43 -46.67 -33.18
N ALA A 16 -56.88 -47.80 -33.62
CA ALA A 16 -55.43 -48.00 -33.63
C ALA A 16 -54.71 -47.04 -34.60
N LEU A 17 -55.37 -46.70 -35.71
CA LEU A 17 -54.93 -45.68 -36.68
C LEU A 17 -54.84 -44.28 -36.07
N HIS A 18 -55.70 -43.92 -35.10
CA HIS A 18 -55.62 -42.61 -34.45
C HIS A 18 -54.51 -42.52 -33.38
N SER A 19 -54.14 -43.61 -32.70
CA SER A 19 -53.06 -43.56 -31.71
C SER A 19 -51.65 -43.49 -32.35
N SER A 20 -51.46 -44.12 -33.52
CA SER A 20 -50.19 -44.06 -34.27
C SER A 20 -49.98 -42.71 -34.99
N GLU A 21 -51.03 -41.90 -35.14
CA GLU A 21 -50.92 -40.50 -35.60
C GLU A 21 -50.20 -39.62 -34.58
N PHE A 22 -50.41 -39.84 -33.28
CA PHE A 22 -49.89 -38.98 -32.21
C PHE A 22 -48.69 -39.54 -31.46
N PHE A 23 -48.53 -40.86 -31.37
CA PHE A 23 -47.50 -41.48 -30.55
C PHE A 23 -46.69 -42.54 -31.31
N GLU A 24 -45.40 -42.63 -30.96
CA GLU A 24 -44.47 -43.64 -31.46
C GLU A 24 -43.79 -44.33 -30.27
N ILE A 25 -43.66 -45.67 -30.32
CA ILE A 25 -42.93 -46.40 -29.28
C ILE A 25 -41.43 -46.19 -29.50
N TYR A 26 -40.77 -45.55 -28.55
CA TYR A 26 -39.32 -45.36 -28.54
C TYR A 26 -38.59 -46.57 -27.93
N ARG A 27 -39.17 -47.19 -26.90
CA ARG A 27 -38.69 -48.44 -26.29
C ARG A 27 -39.85 -49.27 -25.72
N PRO A 28 -39.84 -50.61 -25.87
CA PRO A 28 -38.97 -51.41 -26.75
C PRO A 28 -39.26 -51.15 -28.23
N GLN A 29 -38.32 -51.48 -29.13
CA GLN A 29 -38.44 -51.22 -30.59
C GLN A 29 -39.39 -52.23 -31.24
N ILE A 30 -40.68 -52.04 -31.00
CA ILE A 30 -41.77 -52.88 -31.51
C ILE A 30 -42.80 -52.00 -32.24
N PRO A 31 -43.54 -52.55 -33.21
CA PRO A 31 -44.65 -51.81 -33.81
C PRO A 31 -45.74 -51.53 -32.77
N LEU A 32 -46.47 -50.43 -32.94
CA LEU A 32 -47.60 -50.02 -32.08
C LEU A 32 -48.84 -50.88 -32.37
N ASP A 33 -48.70 -52.20 -32.20
CA ASP A 33 -49.74 -53.20 -32.40
C ASP A 33 -50.11 -53.84 -31.06
N PHE A 34 -51.40 -54.11 -30.86
CA PHE A 34 -51.92 -54.68 -29.61
C PHE A 34 -51.23 -55.99 -29.23
N GLU A 35 -51.09 -56.92 -30.19
CA GLU A 35 -50.45 -58.22 -29.97
C GLU A 35 -48.96 -58.08 -29.60
N SER A 36 -48.25 -57.16 -30.27
CA SER A 36 -46.84 -56.86 -29.98
C SER A 36 -46.66 -56.26 -28.58
N ILE A 37 -47.54 -55.35 -28.18
CA ILE A 37 -47.54 -54.76 -26.83
C ILE A 37 -47.81 -55.83 -25.76
N CYS A 38 -48.79 -56.72 -26.00
CA CYS A 38 -49.13 -57.81 -25.08
C CYS A 38 -47.95 -58.77 -24.86
N ASN A 39 -47.19 -59.07 -25.91
CA ASN A 39 -45.98 -59.89 -25.82
C ASN A 39 -44.89 -59.27 -24.93
N PHE A 40 -44.88 -57.95 -24.79
CA PHE A 40 -43.93 -57.19 -23.96
C PHE A 40 -44.58 -56.47 -22.77
N ILE A 41 -45.74 -56.95 -22.28
CA ILE A 41 -46.53 -56.22 -21.27
C ILE A 41 -45.78 -55.93 -19.96
N ASN A 42 -44.82 -56.78 -19.60
CA ASN A 42 -43.98 -56.62 -18.41
C ASN A 42 -42.83 -55.61 -18.60
N ALA A 43 -42.63 -55.07 -19.81
CA ALA A 43 -41.59 -54.10 -20.09
C ALA A 43 -42.01 -52.68 -19.69
N VAL A 44 -41.01 -51.81 -19.46
CA VAL A 44 -41.25 -50.36 -19.33
C VAL A 44 -41.28 -49.75 -20.72
N PHE A 45 -42.39 -49.11 -21.07
CA PHE A 45 -42.58 -48.48 -22.36
C PHE A 45 -42.22 -47.00 -22.29
N VAL A 46 -41.50 -46.53 -23.31
CA VAL A 46 -41.26 -45.11 -23.54
C VAL A 46 -41.93 -44.73 -24.85
N LEU A 47 -42.96 -43.89 -24.77
CA LEU A 47 -43.66 -43.34 -25.94
C LEU A 47 -43.17 -41.92 -26.22
N GLN A 48 -43.03 -41.59 -27.49
CA GLN A 48 -42.64 -40.28 -27.98
C GLN A 48 -43.81 -39.65 -28.73
N VAL A 49 -44.18 -38.43 -28.36
CA VAL A 49 -45.26 -37.67 -29.03
C VAL A 49 -44.74 -37.15 -30.37
N ARG A 50 -45.42 -37.44 -31.48
CA ARG A 50 -44.98 -37.03 -32.83
C ARG A 50 -45.11 -35.53 -33.10
N THR A 51 -46.00 -34.87 -32.37
CA THR A 51 -46.25 -33.43 -32.49
C THR A 51 -45.18 -32.66 -31.73
N SER A 52 -44.45 -31.78 -32.41
CA SER A 52 -43.46 -30.92 -31.74
C SER A 52 -44.18 -29.83 -30.91
N PRO A 53 -43.68 -29.48 -29.73
CA PRO A 53 -44.34 -28.50 -28.84
C PRO A 53 -44.57 -27.12 -29.49
N LEU A 54 -43.77 -26.74 -30.50
CA LEU A 54 -43.93 -25.50 -31.27
C LEU A 54 -45.23 -25.43 -32.10
N SER A 55 -45.72 -26.56 -32.59
CA SER A 55 -46.97 -26.64 -33.38
C SER A 55 -48.25 -26.58 -32.53
N LEU A 56 -48.16 -26.99 -31.25
CA LEU A 56 -49.23 -26.84 -30.26
C LEU A 56 -49.46 -25.38 -29.84
N GLN A 57 -48.41 -24.55 -29.88
CA GLN A 57 -48.51 -23.13 -29.52
C GLN A 57 -49.06 -22.27 -30.68
N GLN A 58 -48.75 -22.61 -31.93
CA GLN A 58 -49.31 -21.95 -33.11
C GLN A 58 -50.81 -22.26 -33.33
N SER A 59 -51.27 -23.45 -32.96
CA SER A 59 -52.68 -23.84 -33.10
C SER A 59 -53.60 -23.18 -32.07
N GLN A 60 -53.09 -22.70 -30.93
CA GLN A 60 -53.88 -21.95 -29.94
C GLN A 60 -53.93 -20.43 -30.17
N GLN A 61 -53.05 -19.86 -31.00
CA GLN A 61 -53.05 -18.42 -31.32
C GLN A 61 -53.73 -18.05 -32.65
N GLY A 62 -54.23 -19.03 -33.41
CA GLY A 62 -54.90 -18.83 -34.71
C GLY A 62 -56.36 -18.37 -34.64
N GLY A 63 -56.69 -17.43 -33.77
CA GLY A 63 -58.08 -16.96 -33.55
C GLY A 63 -58.18 -15.49 -33.17
N GLY A 64 -57.65 -14.59 -34.00
CA GLY A 64 -57.76 -13.14 -33.76
C GLY A 64 -57.32 -12.29 -34.96
N SER A 65 -58.30 -11.90 -35.78
CA SER A 65 -58.36 -10.74 -36.69
C SER A 65 -57.05 -10.15 -37.26
N GLN A 66 -56.90 -10.28 -38.58
CA GLN A 66 -56.04 -9.46 -39.43
C GLN A 66 -56.35 -7.96 -39.22
N GLN A 67 -55.33 -7.17 -38.88
CA GLN A 67 -55.26 -5.76 -39.26
C GLN A 67 -53.92 -5.48 -39.91
N THR A 68 -54.01 -5.16 -41.18
CA THR A 68 -53.01 -4.53 -42.03
C THR A 68 -52.49 -3.24 -41.38
N SER A 69 -51.17 -3.09 -41.29
CA SER A 69 -50.52 -1.79 -41.11
C SER A 69 -49.22 -1.77 -41.91
N GLN A 70 -49.29 -1.04 -43.02
CA GLN A 70 -48.17 -0.64 -43.85
C GLN A 70 -47.20 0.23 -43.04
N ARG A 71 -45.89 -0.05 -43.13
CA ARG A 71 -44.84 0.98 -43.12
C ARG A 71 -43.73 0.61 -44.10
N SER A 72 -43.42 1.59 -44.94
CA SER A 72 -42.41 1.65 -45.99
C SER A 72 -41.01 1.98 -45.44
N PRO A 73 -39.94 1.84 -46.26
CA PRO A 73 -38.57 1.64 -45.82
C PRO A 73 -37.71 2.92 -45.81
N THR A 74 -36.70 2.98 -44.95
CA THR A 74 -35.56 3.91 -45.06
C THR A 74 -34.28 3.30 -44.48
N ASP A 75 -33.47 2.73 -45.38
CA ASP A 75 -32.03 2.85 -45.59
C ASP A 75 -31.09 3.30 -44.44
N LEU A 76 -30.19 2.40 -44.01
CA LEU A 76 -28.70 2.40 -44.17
C LEU A 76 -28.03 1.40 -43.18
N PRO A 77 -26.81 0.88 -43.47
CA PRO A 77 -26.46 -0.53 -43.26
C PRO A 77 -25.78 -0.81 -41.91
N PRO A 78 -25.82 -2.05 -41.38
CA PRO A 78 -24.88 -2.48 -40.37
C PRO A 78 -23.60 -2.98 -41.03
N THR A 79 -22.49 -2.46 -40.52
CA THR A 79 -21.12 -2.89 -40.77
C THR A 79 -20.92 -4.34 -40.37
N SER A 80 -20.26 -5.09 -41.26
CA SER A 80 -19.73 -6.43 -41.10
C SER A 80 -18.80 -6.57 -39.88
N ASN A 81 -19.17 -7.41 -38.91
CA ASN A 81 -18.33 -8.44 -38.27
C ASN A 81 -19.01 -9.01 -37.02
N GLU A 82 -20.02 -9.86 -37.19
CA GLU A 82 -20.40 -10.88 -36.19
C GLU A 82 -20.87 -12.16 -36.92
N GLY A 83 -20.08 -12.62 -37.89
CA GLY A 83 -20.26 -13.93 -38.52
C GLY A 83 -19.62 -15.01 -37.65
N GLY A 84 -20.36 -15.55 -36.68
CA GLY A 84 -19.86 -16.66 -35.85
C GLY A 84 -20.81 -17.20 -34.79
N PHE A 85 -21.91 -16.51 -34.47
CA PHE A 85 -22.83 -16.93 -33.40
C PHE A 85 -24.26 -17.26 -33.84
N GLU A 86 -24.64 -17.04 -35.11
CA GLU A 86 -25.99 -17.38 -35.60
C GLU A 86 -26.12 -18.81 -36.14
N GLU A 87 -25.01 -19.46 -36.53
CA GLU A 87 -25.03 -20.81 -37.11
C GLU A 87 -25.11 -21.95 -36.07
N LEU A 88 -24.91 -21.66 -34.77
CA LEU A 88 -25.13 -22.63 -33.69
C LEU A 88 -26.61 -22.72 -33.23
N SER A 89 -27.47 -21.80 -33.67
CA SER A 89 -28.88 -21.74 -33.25
C SER A 89 -29.79 -22.74 -33.99
N VAL A 90 -29.34 -23.29 -35.12
CA VAL A 90 -30.14 -24.13 -36.02
C VAL A 90 -30.10 -25.63 -35.62
N ALA A 91 -29.24 -26.02 -34.69
CA ALA A 91 -29.11 -27.41 -34.20
C ALA A 91 -29.90 -27.71 -32.90
N MET A 92 -30.81 -26.84 -32.48
CA MET A 92 -31.66 -27.06 -31.30
C MET A 92 -32.89 -27.92 -31.66
N HIS A 93 -32.60 -29.21 -31.90
CA HIS A 93 -33.48 -30.37 -31.97
C HIS A 93 -34.96 -30.09 -31.61
N ALA A 94 -35.85 -30.37 -32.56
CA ALA A 94 -37.26 -30.67 -32.30
C ALA A 94 -37.35 -31.90 -31.37
N GLN A 95 -37.13 -31.67 -30.08
CA GLN A 95 -37.27 -32.70 -29.07
C GLN A 95 -38.76 -32.92 -28.85
N HIS A 96 -39.15 -34.14 -29.11
CA HIS A 96 -40.50 -34.63 -28.91
C HIS A 96 -40.65 -35.03 -27.44
N LEU A 97 -41.80 -34.75 -26.85
CA LEU A 97 -42.08 -35.13 -25.46
C LEU A 97 -42.04 -36.65 -25.34
N LYS A 98 -41.26 -37.16 -24.37
CA LYS A 98 -41.19 -38.58 -24.05
C LYS A 98 -41.98 -38.86 -22.78
N LEU A 99 -42.82 -39.88 -22.82
CA LEU A 99 -43.60 -40.39 -21.71
C LEU A 99 -43.03 -41.76 -21.34
N LYS A 100 -42.70 -41.98 -20.07
CA LYS A 100 -42.18 -43.25 -19.56
C LYS A 100 -43.20 -43.85 -18.62
N GLY A 101 -43.49 -45.15 -18.79
CA GLY A 101 -44.62 -45.76 -18.10
C GLY A 101 -44.74 -47.27 -18.31
N GLN A 102 -45.81 -47.84 -17.77
CA GLN A 102 -46.17 -49.24 -17.94
C GLN A 102 -47.52 -49.37 -18.64
N MET A 103 -47.65 -50.39 -19.47
CA MET A 103 -48.91 -50.76 -20.11
C MET A 103 -49.55 -51.89 -19.31
N MET A 104 -50.82 -51.74 -18.95
CA MET A 104 -51.57 -52.72 -18.16
C MET A 104 -52.81 -53.17 -18.92
N MET A 105 -53.07 -54.48 -18.90
CA MET A 105 -54.30 -55.04 -19.44
C MET A 105 -55.42 -54.89 -18.42
N MET A 106 -56.58 -54.40 -18.86
CA MET A 106 -57.77 -54.35 -18.02
C MET A 106 -58.48 -55.72 -17.96
N SER A 107 -59.20 -55.98 -16.87
CA SER A 107 -59.87 -57.25 -16.58
C SER A 107 -60.92 -57.68 -17.61
N SER A 108 -61.35 -56.77 -18.49
CA SER A 108 -62.23 -57.05 -19.63
C SER A 108 -61.51 -57.71 -20.82
N GLY A 109 -60.18 -57.85 -20.78
CA GLY A 109 -59.36 -58.53 -21.80
C GLY A 109 -59.18 -57.76 -23.12
N ASN A 110 -59.98 -56.71 -23.32
CA ASN A 110 -60.05 -55.94 -24.55
C ASN A 110 -59.49 -54.53 -24.41
N GLU A 111 -58.93 -54.12 -23.27
CA GLU A 111 -58.45 -52.74 -23.09
C GLU A 111 -57.05 -52.67 -22.47
N LEU A 112 -56.20 -51.82 -23.05
CA LEU A 112 -54.87 -51.47 -22.51
C LEU A 112 -54.89 -50.07 -21.91
N MET A 113 -54.34 -49.94 -20.72
CA MET A 113 -54.13 -48.67 -20.02
C MET A 113 -52.64 -48.37 -19.95
N TYR A 114 -52.23 -47.18 -20.39
CA TYR A 114 -50.85 -46.72 -20.23
C TYR A 114 -50.77 -45.72 -19.07
N LEU A 115 -50.09 -46.10 -17.99
CA LEU A 115 -49.77 -45.20 -16.87
C LEU A 115 -48.35 -44.68 -17.06
N CYS A 116 -48.21 -43.36 -17.19
CA CYS A 116 -46.94 -42.74 -17.54
C CYS A 116 -46.73 -41.37 -16.91
N SER A 117 -45.45 -41.05 -16.76
CA SER A 117 -44.96 -39.74 -16.33
C SER A 117 -44.07 -39.15 -17.43
N PRO A 118 -44.05 -37.82 -17.59
CA PRO A 118 -43.18 -37.17 -18.54
C PRO A 118 -41.71 -37.42 -18.15
N TYR A 119 -40.89 -37.78 -19.13
CA TYR A 119 -39.47 -38.01 -18.94
C TYR A 119 -38.72 -36.68 -18.99
N VAL A 120 -38.77 -35.94 -17.88
CA VAL A 120 -38.21 -34.59 -17.71
C VAL A 120 -37.39 -34.54 -16.42
N THR A 121 -36.23 -33.88 -16.46
CA THR A 121 -35.28 -33.85 -15.33
C THR A 121 -35.07 -32.47 -14.72
N SER A 122 -35.49 -31.41 -15.41
CA SER A 122 -35.31 -30.01 -14.98
C SER A 122 -36.53 -29.15 -15.26
N ILE A 123 -36.69 -28.05 -14.52
CA ILE A 123 -37.78 -27.08 -14.72
C ILE A 123 -37.70 -26.40 -16.11
N PRO A 124 -36.52 -25.97 -16.61
CA PRO A 124 -36.42 -25.39 -17.95
C PRO A 124 -36.86 -26.35 -19.06
N GLU A 125 -36.54 -27.64 -18.93
CA GLU A 125 -36.97 -28.68 -19.86
C GLU A 125 -38.50 -28.87 -19.80
N LEU A 126 -39.11 -28.82 -18.61
CA LEU A 126 -40.56 -28.88 -18.44
C LEU A 126 -41.27 -27.73 -19.17
N LEU A 127 -40.76 -26.51 -19.00
CA LEU A 127 -41.28 -25.31 -19.64
C LEU A 127 -41.11 -25.34 -21.17
N LYS A 128 -40.01 -25.93 -21.67
CA LYS A 128 -39.77 -26.12 -23.10
C LYS A 128 -40.84 -26.98 -23.77
N TYR A 129 -41.38 -27.98 -23.05
CA TYR A 129 -42.50 -28.80 -23.52
C TYR A 129 -43.88 -28.18 -23.26
N GLY A 130 -43.95 -26.94 -22.75
CA GLY A 130 -45.20 -26.26 -22.42
C GLY A 130 -45.94 -26.85 -21.21
N LEU A 131 -45.27 -27.73 -20.44
CA LEU A 131 -45.82 -28.33 -19.23
C LEU A 131 -45.52 -27.42 -18.02
N ARG A 132 -46.38 -27.47 -17.00
CA ARG A 132 -46.19 -26.75 -15.74
C ARG A 132 -45.97 -27.76 -14.63
N LEU A 133 -45.27 -27.38 -13.55
CA LEU A 133 -45.09 -28.27 -12.40
C LEU A 133 -46.44 -28.70 -11.78
N SER A 134 -47.49 -27.87 -11.93
CA SER A 134 -48.85 -28.18 -11.50
C SER A 134 -49.52 -29.32 -12.27
N SER A 135 -49.03 -29.70 -13.46
CA SER A 135 -49.57 -30.83 -14.22
C SER A 135 -49.06 -32.19 -13.74
N ILE A 136 -48.00 -32.22 -12.92
CA ILE A 136 -47.43 -33.43 -12.33
C ILE A 136 -48.01 -33.63 -10.91
N PRO A 137 -48.67 -34.78 -10.63
CA PRO A 137 -49.23 -35.07 -9.31
C PRO A 137 -48.18 -35.05 -8.19
N LEU A 138 -48.61 -34.79 -6.96
CA LEU A 138 -47.71 -34.79 -5.79
C LEU A 138 -47.14 -36.17 -5.45
N HIS A 139 -47.85 -37.25 -5.80
CA HIS A 139 -47.41 -38.62 -5.54
C HIS A 139 -46.47 -39.16 -6.63
N ASP A 140 -46.23 -38.39 -7.69
CA ASP A 140 -45.35 -38.79 -8.78
C ASP A 140 -43.89 -38.46 -8.43
N ALA A 141 -43.03 -39.48 -8.43
CA ALA A 141 -41.61 -39.35 -8.12
C ALA A 141 -40.84 -38.46 -9.10
N THR A 142 -41.34 -38.23 -10.32
CA THR A 142 -40.73 -37.30 -11.28
C THR A 142 -40.73 -35.86 -10.76
N ARG A 143 -41.74 -35.47 -9.97
CA ARG A 143 -41.81 -34.14 -9.36
C ARG A 143 -40.68 -33.93 -8.35
N ASP A 144 -40.46 -34.90 -7.48
CA ASP A 144 -39.40 -34.85 -6.46
C ASP A 144 -38.01 -34.82 -7.11
N LEU A 145 -37.84 -35.59 -8.20
CA LEU A 145 -36.59 -35.59 -8.97
C LEU A 145 -36.28 -34.22 -9.58
N ILE A 146 -37.27 -33.55 -10.18
CA ILE A 146 -37.09 -32.22 -10.77
C ILE A 146 -36.72 -31.19 -9.69
N LEU A 147 -37.42 -31.22 -8.55
CA LEU A 147 -37.14 -30.31 -7.44
C LEU A 147 -35.75 -30.54 -6.82
N LEU A 148 -35.36 -31.80 -6.64
CA LEU A 148 -34.06 -32.16 -6.09
C LEU A 148 -32.91 -31.75 -7.02
N ASN A 149 -33.08 -31.91 -8.34
CA ASN A 149 -32.12 -31.40 -9.32
C ASN A 149 -32.02 -29.87 -9.28
N GLN A 150 -33.14 -29.16 -9.16
CA GLN A 150 -33.13 -27.71 -9.08
C GLN A 150 -32.40 -27.23 -7.82
N GLN A 151 -32.68 -27.85 -6.66
CA GLN A 151 -32.00 -27.56 -5.40
C GLN A 151 -30.49 -27.81 -5.54
N ARG A 152 -30.09 -28.96 -6.08
CA ARG A 152 -28.68 -29.30 -6.30
C ARG A 152 -27.96 -28.27 -7.18
N LEU A 153 -28.63 -27.77 -8.23
CA LEU A 153 -28.05 -26.74 -9.10
C LEU A 153 -27.87 -25.40 -8.37
N SER A 154 -28.87 -24.97 -7.61
CA SER A 154 -28.79 -23.75 -6.79
C SER A 154 -27.71 -23.85 -5.71
N ASP A 155 -27.56 -25.01 -5.07
CA ASP A 155 -26.50 -25.24 -4.08
C ASP A 155 -25.10 -25.17 -4.71
N VAL A 156 -24.93 -25.72 -5.92
CA VAL A 156 -23.66 -25.65 -6.66
C VAL A 156 -23.36 -24.21 -7.07
N GLU A 157 -24.35 -23.47 -7.58
CA GLU A 157 -24.20 -22.07 -7.96
C GLU A 157 -23.84 -21.19 -6.76
N ALA A 158 -24.51 -21.38 -5.62
CA ALA A 158 -24.21 -20.67 -4.39
C ALA A 158 -22.79 -20.97 -3.88
N ASN A 159 -22.35 -22.23 -3.94
CA ASN A 159 -20.98 -22.60 -3.54
C ASN A 159 -19.92 -21.97 -4.45
N LEU A 160 -20.13 -21.99 -5.77
CA LEU A 160 -19.22 -21.33 -6.72
C LEU A 160 -19.14 -19.82 -6.46
N GLN A 161 -20.26 -19.19 -6.15
CA GLN A 161 -20.29 -17.76 -5.81
C GLN A 161 -19.56 -17.48 -4.48
N LEU A 162 -19.71 -18.35 -3.48
CA LEU A 162 -18.98 -18.25 -2.22
C LEU A 162 -17.47 -18.42 -2.41
N GLU A 163 -17.04 -19.36 -3.25
CA GLU A 163 -15.62 -19.56 -3.60
C GLU A 163 -15.05 -18.30 -4.26
N ALA A 164 -15.72 -17.78 -5.29
CA ALA A 164 -15.29 -16.55 -5.96
C ALA A 164 -15.24 -15.33 -5.02
N ASN A 165 -16.25 -15.19 -4.13
CA ASN A 165 -16.27 -14.11 -3.13
C ASN A 165 -15.14 -14.27 -2.11
N ASN A 166 -14.84 -15.49 -1.65
CA ASN A 166 -13.73 -15.74 -0.74
C ASN A 166 -12.39 -15.41 -1.39
N GLU A 167 -12.17 -15.84 -2.64
CA GLU A 167 -10.96 -15.49 -3.38
C GLU A 167 -10.80 -13.97 -3.53
N GLN A 168 -11.88 -13.25 -3.82
CA GLN A 168 -11.88 -11.79 -3.92
C GLN A 168 -11.59 -11.13 -2.57
N LEU A 169 -12.19 -11.63 -1.48
CA LEU A 169 -11.94 -11.13 -0.12
C LEU A 169 -10.50 -11.35 0.31
N GLU A 170 -9.93 -12.52 0.01
CA GLU A 170 -8.53 -12.81 0.28
C GLU A 170 -7.60 -11.88 -0.49
N GLN A 171 -7.89 -11.62 -1.77
CA GLN A 171 -7.10 -10.69 -2.57
C GLN A 171 -7.17 -9.27 -2.01
N MET A 172 -8.38 -8.79 -1.68
CA MET A 172 -8.57 -7.48 -1.05
C MET A 172 -7.85 -7.37 0.29
N ALA A 173 -7.86 -8.43 1.11
CA ALA A 173 -7.14 -8.47 2.38
C ALA A 173 -5.62 -8.37 2.18
N ARG A 174 -5.06 -9.09 1.20
CA ARG A 174 -3.63 -9.01 0.85
C ARG A 174 -3.23 -7.61 0.38
N ASP A 175 -4.04 -7.00 -0.48
CA ASP A 175 -3.77 -5.66 -1.01
C ASP A 175 -3.85 -4.61 0.10
N LEU A 176 -4.84 -4.72 0.99
CA LEU A 176 -4.98 -3.85 2.16
C LEU A 176 -3.79 -3.97 3.12
N GLU A 177 -3.29 -5.19 3.36
CA GLU A 177 -2.13 -5.41 4.22
C GLU A 177 -0.85 -4.84 3.60
N ALA A 178 -0.68 -4.98 2.29
CA ALA A 178 0.44 -4.39 1.56
C ALA A 178 0.42 -2.85 1.64
N GLU A 179 -0.73 -2.22 1.43
CA GLU A 179 -0.87 -0.76 1.56
C GLU A 179 -0.68 -0.28 3.01
N LYS A 180 -1.23 -1.01 3.99
CA LYS A 180 -1.01 -0.72 5.40
C LYS A 180 0.49 -0.75 5.74
N LYS A 181 1.22 -1.78 5.29
CA LYS A 181 2.67 -1.89 5.51
C LYS A 181 3.45 -0.74 4.88
N LYS A 182 3.07 -0.27 3.69
CA LYS A 182 3.68 0.90 3.05
C LYS A 182 3.45 2.15 3.87
N THR A 183 2.21 2.39 4.31
CA THR A 183 1.88 3.57 5.13
C THR A 183 2.60 3.57 6.49
N ASP A 184 2.67 2.41 7.16
CA ASP A 184 3.41 2.25 8.42
C ASP A 184 4.92 2.52 8.24
N THR A 185 5.50 2.09 7.12
CA THR A 185 6.92 2.31 6.82
C THR A 185 7.21 3.79 6.60
N LEU A 186 6.39 4.46 5.77
CA LEU A 186 6.51 5.90 5.53
C LEU A 186 6.37 6.72 6.82
N LEU A 187 5.45 6.34 7.71
CA LEU A 187 5.27 7.06 8.97
C LEU A 187 6.49 6.94 9.90
N ARG A 188 7.13 5.76 9.94
CA ARG A 188 8.35 5.52 10.72
C ARG A 188 9.60 6.20 10.14
N GLU A 189 9.59 6.50 8.84
CA GLU A 189 10.66 7.30 8.22
C GLU A 189 10.52 8.79 8.56
N MET A 190 9.29 9.29 8.72
CA MET A 190 9.02 10.71 9.02
C MET A 190 9.07 11.03 10.52
N LEU A 191 8.70 10.07 11.37
CA LEU A 191 8.59 10.26 12.82
C LEU A 191 9.40 9.20 13.57
N PRO A 192 9.90 9.52 14.79
CA PRO A 192 10.59 8.52 15.59
C PRO A 192 9.70 7.30 15.84
N ALA A 193 10.28 6.09 15.84
CA ALA A 193 9.53 4.83 15.89
C ALA A 193 8.56 4.72 17.07
N SER A 194 8.94 5.22 18.25
CA SER A 194 8.10 5.25 19.45
C SER A 194 6.86 6.15 19.29
N VAL A 195 7.04 7.30 18.64
CA VAL A 195 5.97 8.27 18.33
C VAL A 195 5.06 7.76 17.22
N ALA A 196 5.64 7.20 16.14
CA ALA A 196 4.89 6.62 15.04
C ALA A 196 3.99 5.47 15.53
N THR A 197 4.51 4.60 16.39
CA THR A 197 3.74 3.47 16.95
C THR A 197 2.58 3.96 17.83
N ALA A 198 2.80 5.00 18.63
CA ALA A 198 1.73 5.61 19.43
C ALA A 198 0.62 6.18 18.55
N LEU A 199 0.98 6.89 17.47
CA LEU A 199 0.03 7.47 16.52
C LEU A 199 -0.75 6.40 15.73
N ILE A 200 -0.07 5.32 15.30
CA ILE A 200 -0.71 4.17 14.61
C ILE A 200 -1.77 3.52 15.52
N ASN A 201 -1.48 3.44 16.82
CA ASN A 201 -2.40 2.88 17.82
C ASN A 201 -3.51 3.87 18.25
N GLY A 202 -3.55 5.08 17.70
CA GLY A 202 -4.56 6.10 18.02
C GLY A 202 -4.33 6.84 19.34
N TYR A 203 -3.15 6.71 19.95
CA TYR A 203 -2.80 7.48 21.16
C TYR A 203 -2.31 8.88 20.80
N SER A 204 -2.69 9.87 21.60
CA SER A 204 -2.09 11.21 21.54
C SER A 204 -0.68 11.18 22.15
N VAL A 205 0.26 11.85 21.50
CA VAL A 205 1.64 11.99 21.99
C VAL A 205 1.78 13.35 22.65
N ASP A 206 1.75 13.37 23.97
CA ASP A 206 1.94 14.58 24.75
C ASP A 206 3.40 15.06 24.70
N ALA A 207 3.58 16.37 24.89
CA ALA A 207 4.90 16.97 25.02
C ALA A 207 5.62 16.42 26.26
N ARG A 208 6.89 16.05 26.10
CA ARG A 208 7.76 15.53 27.16
C ARG A 208 8.95 16.45 27.36
N GLU A 209 9.29 16.69 28.62
CA GLU A 209 10.51 17.39 29.00
C GLU A 209 11.65 16.38 29.15
N TYR A 210 12.77 16.69 28.51
CA TYR A 210 14.01 15.94 28.58
C TYR A 210 15.05 16.80 29.32
N PRO A 211 15.57 16.33 30.47
CA PRO A 211 16.46 17.14 31.30
C PRO A 211 17.83 17.37 30.64
N GLU A 212 18.31 16.42 29.85
CA GLU A 212 19.57 16.53 29.11
C GLU A 212 19.38 15.97 27.70
N ALA A 213 19.55 16.83 26.69
CA ALA A 213 19.60 16.46 25.28
C ALA A 213 20.68 17.27 24.59
N THR A 214 21.34 16.68 23.58
CA THR A 214 22.37 17.35 22.80
C THR A 214 21.84 17.70 21.43
N VAL A 215 21.89 18.97 21.06
CA VAL A 215 21.46 19.47 19.75
C VAL A 215 22.69 19.85 18.93
N LEU A 216 22.70 19.42 17.67
CA LEU A 216 23.67 19.80 16.65
C LEU A 216 22.96 20.59 15.56
N PHE A 217 23.54 21.74 15.22
CA PHE A 217 23.24 22.47 13.99
C PHE A 217 24.45 22.39 13.05
N CYS A 218 24.19 22.12 11.79
CA CYS A 218 25.18 22.09 10.72
C CYS A 218 24.68 22.98 9.58
N ASP A 219 25.53 23.87 9.09
CA ASP A 219 25.21 24.81 8.01
C ASP A 219 26.33 24.82 6.98
N VAL A 220 26.02 25.27 5.77
CA VAL A 220 26.96 25.45 4.65
C VAL A 220 27.19 26.94 4.45
N PRO A 221 28.25 27.55 5.02
CA PRO A 221 28.48 29.00 4.96
C PRO A 221 28.60 29.56 3.54
N ALA A 222 29.07 28.74 2.60
CA ALA A 222 29.22 29.12 1.19
C ALA A 222 27.88 29.10 0.42
N PHE A 223 26.81 28.54 0.98
CA PHE A 223 25.56 28.32 0.25
C PHE A 223 24.94 29.61 -0.28
N GLN A 224 24.82 30.64 0.58
CA GLN A 224 24.31 31.96 0.17
C GLN A 224 25.15 32.61 -0.93
N SER A 225 26.46 32.33 -0.97
CA SER A 225 27.36 32.83 -2.01
C SER A 225 27.27 32.01 -3.31
N ILE A 226 26.94 30.72 -3.24
CA ILE A 226 26.83 29.82 -4.40
C ILE A 226 25.49 29.99 -5.13
N VAL A 227 24.41 30.26 -4.39
CA VAL A 227 23.03 30.36 -4.91
C VAL A 227 22.90 31.31 -6.12
N PRO A 228 23.48 32.53 -6.13
CA PRO A 228 23.36 33.45 -7.26
C PRO A 228 24.04 32.97 -8.55
N PHE A 229 25.06 32.11 -8.45
CA PHE A 229 25.87 31.67 -9.60
C PHE A 229 25.42 30.32 -10.16
N CYS A 230 24.48 29.63 -9.49
CA CYS A 230 24.04 28.30 -9.86
C CYS A 230 22.58 28.27 -10.32
N GLN A 231 22.28 27.39 -11.28
CA GLN A 231 20.88 27.11 -11.61
C GLN A 231 20.18 26.41 -10.42
N PRO A 232 18.90 26.70 -10.15
CA PRO A 232 18.16 26.09 -9.04
C PRO A 232 18.22 24.56 -9.01
N LYS A 233 18.19 23.91 -10.19
CA LYS A 233 18.32 22.45 -10.31
C LYS A 233 19.68 21.93 -9.80
N GLY A 234 20.76 22.68 -10.02
CA GLY A 234 22.09 22.33 -9.54
C GLY A 234 22.19 22.41 -8.02
N ILE A 235 21.58 23.44 -7.43
CA ILE A 235 21.55 23.66 -5.98
C ILE A 235 20.82 22.50 -5.28
N VAL A 236 19.65 22.11 -5.78
CA VAL A 236 18.88 20.97 -5.23
C VAL A 236 19.69 19.68 -5.29
N ARG A 237 20.43 19.45 -6.39
CA ARG A 237 21.28 18.25 -6.53
C ARG A 237 22.40 18.22 -5.49
N ILE A 238 23.03 19.36 -5.20
CA ILE A 238 24.11 19.47 -4.20
C ILE A 238 23.56 19.23 -2.79
N LEU A 239 22.45 19.87 -2.44
CA LEU A 239 21.80 19.65 -1.14
C LEU A 239 21.36 18.21 -0.97
N ASN A 240 20.80 17.58 -2.02
CA ASN A 240 20.40 16.19 -1.95
C ASN A 240 21.59 15.24 -1.76
N ASP A 241 22.72 15.46 -2.45
CA ASP A 241 23.93 14.66 -2.26
C ASP A 241 24.52 14.84 -0.85
N LEU A 242 24.54 16.07 -0.35
CA LEU A 242 25.00 16.39 1.00
C LEU A 242 24.12 15.75 2.08
N PHE A 243 22.80 15.94 2.00
CA PHE A 243 21.86 15.41 2.98
C PHE A 243 21.73 13.90 2.92
N THR A 244 21.88 13.27 1.74
CA THR A 244 21.94 11.79 1.64
C THR A 244 23.14 11.23 2.43
N LYS A 245 24.30 11.90 2.35
CA LYS A 245 25.48 11.50 3.13
C LYS A 245 25.27 11.72 4.63
N PHE A 246 24.62 12.82 5.03
CA PHE A 246 24.31 13.09 6.43
C PHE A 246 23.29 12.11 6.99
N ASP A 247 22.21 11.82 6.26
CA ASP A 247 21.16 10.87 6.66
C ASP A 247 21.75 9.48 6.89
N ARG A 248 22.73 9.06 6.08
CA ARG A 248 23.51 7.84 6.32
C ARG A 248 24.24 7.86 7.67
N LEU A 249 24.93 8.94 7.99
CA LEU A 249 25.67 9.08 9.26
C LEU A 249 24.72 9.16 10.47
N VAL A 250 23.56 9.81 10.31
CA VAL A 250 22.52 9.90 11.34
C VAL A 250 22.01 8.51 11.70
N THR A 251 21.71 7.67 10.71
CA THR A 251 21.31 6.28 10.93
C THR A 251 22.42 5.46 11.59
N LEU A 252 23.68 5.65 11.17
CA LEU A 252 24.83 4.93 11.73
C LEU A 252 25.08 5.26 13.21
N HIS A 253 24.88 6.51 13.61
CA HIS A 253 25.11 6.97 14.98
C HIS A 253 23.87 6.93 15.86
N ASP A 254 22.74 6.44 15.35
CA ASP A 254 21.47 6.31 16.08
C ASP A 254 21.09 7.63 16.80
N VAL A 255 21.01 8.69 15.98
CA VAL A 255 20.58 10.04 16.37
C VAL A 255 19.35 10.44 15.56
N TYR A 256 18.53 11.34 16.08
CA TYR A 256 17.31 11.75 15.41
C TYR A 256 17.51 13.02 14.57
N LYS A 257 17.08 12.99 13.32
CA LYS A 257 17.05 14.14 12.41
C LYS A 257 15.78 14.95 12.63
N VAL A 258 15.93 16.26 12.77
CA VAL A 258 14.82 17.19 12.98
C VAL A 258 14.55 17.94 11.68
N GLU A 259 13.28 18.02 11.28
CA GLU A 259 12.90 18.83 10.12
C GLU A 259 13.26 20.29 10.36
N THR A 260 14.00 20.87 9.41
CA THR A 260 14.46 22.26 9.46
C THR A 260 14.21 22.95 8.13
N VAL A 261 14.24 24.28 8.17
CA VAL A 261 13.99 25.14 7.00
C VAL A 261 15.32 25.57 6.40
N GLY A 262 15.50 25.33 5.09
CA GLY A 262 16.63 25.86 4.32
C GLY A 262 17.81 24.89 4.18
N ASP A 263 19.02 25.44 4.29
CA ASP A 263 20.33 24.78 4.15
C ASP A 263 20.91 24.28 5.48
N SER A 264 20.30 24.67 6.60
CA SER A 264 20.65 24.15 7.92
C SER A 264 20.16 22.72 8.09
N TYR A 265 21.00 21.88 8.69
CA TYR A 265 20.73 20.51 9.07
C TYR A 265 20.78 20.37 10.58
N MET A 266 19.68 19.93 11.20
CA MET A 266 19.57 19.81 12.66
C MET A 266 19.38 18.36 13.08
N THR A 267 20.15 17.95 14.08
CA THR A 267 20.00 16.64 14.72
C THR A 267 20.01 16.77 16.24
N VAL A 268 19.38 15.79 16.88
CA VAL A 268 19.30 15.72 18.34
C VAL A 268 19.67 14.33 18.82
N GLY A 269 20.45 14.28 19.89
CA GLY A 269 20.76 13.07 20.65
C GLY A 269 20.02 13.08 21.99
N GLY A 270 19.56 11.91 22.43
CA GLY A 270 18.83 11.74 23.70
C GLY A 270 17.32 11.98 23.60
N VAL A 271 16.79 12.11 22.38
CA VAL A 271 15.36 12.25 22.07
C VAL A 271 15.06 11.40 20.83
N PRO A 272 13.95 10.65 20.75
CA PRO A 272 12.87 10.51 21.75
C PRO A 272 13.21 9.64 22.96
N GLU A 273 14.25 8.82 22.87
CA GLU A 273 14.71 7.96 23.97
C GLU A 273 15.91 8.59 24.65
N SER A 274 15.82 8.73 25.99
CA SER A 274 16.89 9.30 26.79
C SER A 274 18.05 8.33 26.89
N VAL A 275 19.22 8.72 26.39
CA VAL A 275 20.41 7.87 26.26
C VAL A 275 21.60 8.59 26.88
N SER A 276 22.37 7.95 27.76
CA SER A 276 23.47 8.62 28.50
C SER A 276 24.62 9.10 27.60
N ASP A 277 24.88 8.43 26.49
CA ASP A 277 25.92 8.75 25.50
C ASP A 277 25.41 9.69 24.38
N HIS A 278 24.30 10.40 24.60
CA HIS A 278 23.71 11.32 23.62
C HIS A 278 24.71 12.32 23.04
N CYS A 279 25.58 12.90 23.87
CA CYS A 279 26.55 13.91 23.45
C CYS A 279 27.72 13.29 22.68
N GLU A 280 28.14 12.07 23.04
CA GLU A 280 29.21 11.35 22.37
C GLU A 280 28.81 10.99 20.93
N ARG A 281 27.60 10.46 20.74
CA ARG A 281 27.04 10.14 19.41
C ARG A 281 26.99 11.38 18.51
N ILE A 282 26.53 12.51 19.04
CA ILE A 282 26.47 13.77 18.29
C ILE A 282 27.86 14.31 17.97
N CYS A 283 28.84 14.17 18.87
CA CYS A 283 30.23 14.57 18.58
C CYS A 283 30.86 13.70 17.49
N HIS A 284 30.63 12.38 17.48
CA HIS A 284 31.07 11.51 16.38
C HIS A 284 30.40 11.88 15.07
N LEU A 285 29.08 12.09 15.08
CA LEU A 285 28.33 12.55 13.92
C LEU A 285 28.90 13.84 13.34
N ALA A 286 29.18 14.85 14.18
CA ALA A 286 29.71 16.14 13.72
C ALA A 286 31.09 16.01 13.05
N LEU A 287 31.96 15.13 13.57
CA LEU A 287 33.26 14.84 12.94
C LEU A 287 33.08 14.10 11.60
N GLY A 288 32.15 13.14 11.53
CA GLY A 288 31.80 12.44 10.30
C GLY A 288 31.21 13.37 9.23
N MET A 289 30.38 14.33 9.63
CA MET A 289 29.81 15.33 8.72
C MET A 289 30.90 16.18 8.06
N ILE A 290 31.87 16.70 8.84
CA ILE A 290 33.00 17.47 8.30
C ILE A 290 33.86 16.66 7.32
N TRP A 291 33.95 15.35 7.55
CA TRP A 291 34.66 14.46 6.65
C TRP A 291 33.92 14.28 5.32
N GLU A 292 32.66 13.87 5.37
CA GLU A 292 31.85 13.55 4.17
C GLU A 292 31.62 14.76 3.27
N THR A 293 31.59 15.99 3.82
CA THR A 293 31.37 17.21 3.02
C THR A 293 32.50 17.47 2.03
N ARG A 294 33.72 16.99 2.30
CA ARG A 294 34.87 17.14 1.39
C ARG A 294 34.68 16.39 0.09
N GLY A 295 33.91 15.30 0.11
CA GLY A 295 33.56 14.53 -1.07
C GLY A 295 32.52 15.21 -1.96
N VAL A 296 31.86 16.27 -1.47
CA VAL A 296 30.86 17.04 -2.23
C VAL A 296 31.54 18.28 -2.79
N MET A 297 31.55 18.43 -4.12
CA MET A 297 32.24 19.51 -4.81
C MET A 297 31.40 20.80 -4.86
N ASP A 298 32.02 21.93 -4.56
CA ASP A 298 31.47 23.25 -4.82
C ASP A 298 31.46 23.52 -6.35
N PRO A 299 30.29 23.82 -6.95
CA PRO A 299 30.19 24.14 -8.37
C PRO A 299 31.01 25.37 -8.78
N VAL A 300 31.19 26.35 -7.87
CA VAL A 300 31.89 27.62 -8.11
C VAL A 300 33.38 27.47 -7.82
N SER A 301 33.75 27.09 -6.60
CA SER A 301 35.15 27.05 -6.16
C SER A 301 35.90 25.79 -6.61
N LYS A 302 35.21 24.76 -7.12
CA LYS A 302 35.75 23.43 -7.49
C LYS A 302 36.49 22.70 -6.36
N ASN A 303 36.37 23.19 -5.13
CA ASN A 303 36.92 22.59 -3.93
C ASN A 303 35.81 21.83 -3.19
N GLY A 304 36.19 20.93 -2.27
CA GLY A 304 35.23 20.27 -1.39
C GLY A 304 34.47 21.28 -0.52
N LEU A 305 33.16 21.07 -0.33
CA LEU A 305 32.34 21.90 0.53
C LEU A 305 32.82 21.84 1.98
N ARG A 306 32.78 22.99 2.64
CA ARG A 306 33.07 23.11 4.07
C ARG A 306 31.80 23.50 4.80
N VAL A 307 31.47 22.74 5.83
CA VAL A 307 30.36 23.03 6.73
C VAL A 307 30.86 23.60 8.04
N ARG A 308 29.98 24.27 8.77
CA ARG A 308 30.23 24.66 10.15
C ARG A 308 29.22 23.96 11.05
N CYS A 309 29.69 23.48 12.19
CA CYS A 309 28.87 22.73 13.14
C CYS A 309 28.85 23.43 14.50
N GLY A 310 27.69 23.44 15.15
CA GLY A 310 27.48 23.98 16.49
C GLY A 310 26.76 22.98 17.39
N ILE A 311 27.34 22.69 18.56
CA ILE A 311 26.79 21.72 19.51
C ILE A 311 26.52 22.38 20.86
N HIS A 312 25.31 22.16 21.38
CA HIS A 312 24.96 22.54 22.74
C HIS A 312 24.16 21.42 23.43
N THR A 313 24.32 21.30 24.74
CA THR A 313 23.58 20.33 25.57
C THR A 313 22.87 21.07 26.69
N GLY A 314 21.59 20.74 26.89
CA GLY A 314 20.72 21.36 27.87
C GLY A 314 19.36 20.69 27.93
N ASN A 315 18.42 21.27 28.68
CA ASN A 315 17.05 20.78 28.76
C ASN A 315 16.26 21.15 27.51
N ILE A 316 15.32 20.30 27.12
CA ILE A 316 14.49 20.51 25.94
C ILE A 316 13.11 19.91 26.15
N VAL A 317 12.10 20.52 25.55
CA VAL A 317 10.75 19.95 25.49
C VAL A 317 10.53 19.47 24.07
N ALA A 318 10.14 18.21 23.89
CA ALA A 318 9.84 17.64 22.58
C ALA A 318 8.40 17.14 22.53
N GLY A 319 7.73 17.33 21.40
CA GLY A 319 6.33 16.92 21.23
C GLY A 319 5.91 16.92 19.77
N VAL A 320 4.77 16.28 19.49
CA VAL A 320 4.17 16.27 18.15
C VAL A 320 3.28 17.49 17.98
N VAL A 321 3.51 18.27 16.93
CA VAL A 321 2.73 19.46 16.59
C VAL A 321 2.01 19.22 15.26
N GLY A 322 0.73 19.60 15.21
CA GLY A 322 -0.12 19.51 14.02
C GLY A 322 -0.96 18.24 13.97
N VAL A 323 -2.24 18.40 13.63
CA VAL A 323 -3.21 17.29 13.52
C VAL A 323 -3.14 16.63 12.14
N LYS A 324 -3.05 17.44 11.08
CA LYS A 324 -3.07 16.95 9.69
C LYS A 324 -1.69 16.52 9.19
N MET A 325 -0.63 17.21 9.63
CA MET A 325 0.76 16.91 9.30
C MET A 325 1.55 16.90 10.61
N PRO A 326 1.56 15.77 11.33
CA PRO A 326 2.26 15.68 12.61
C PRO A 326 3.77 15.82 12.39
N ARG A 327 4.37 16.78 13.09
CA ARG A 327 5.82 17.01 13.11
C ARG A 327 6.35 16.86 14.51
N PHE A 328 7.44 16.12 14.66
CA PHE A 328 8.13 16.03 15.95
C PHE A 328 9.01 17.26 16.12
N CYS A 329 8.56 18.20 16.95
CA CYS A 329 9.20 19.49 17.16
C CYS A 329 9.91 19.54 18.51
N LEU A 330 10.98 20.33 18.54
CA LEU A 330 11.79 20.59 19.72
C LEU A 330 11.67 22.05 20.12
N PHE A 331 11.43 22.28 21.40
CA PHE A 331 11.26 23.61 21.98
C PHE A 331 12.20 23.78 23.17
N GLY A 332 12.78 24.97 23.29
CA GLY A 332 13.64 25.30 24.41
C GLY A 332 14.77 26.22 23.99
N ASP A 333 15.32 26.89 24.97
CA ASP A 333 16.44 27.80 24.79
C ASP A 333 17.74 27.05 24.36
N THR A 334 17.82 25.74 24.65
CA THR A 334 18.89 24.86 24.17
C THR A 334 19.00 24.85 22.64
N VAL A 335 17.88 24.83 21.92
CA VAL A 335 17.84 24.86 20.43
C VAL A 335 18.43 26.17 19.92
N ASN A 336 17.99 27.29 20.50
CA ASN A 336 18.48 28.62 20.11
C ASN A 336 19.98 28.77 20.40
N THR A 337 20.43 28.29 21.56
CA THR A 337 21.83 28.35 21.95
C THR A 337 22.71 27.49 21.02
N ALA A 338 22.24 26.31 20.62
CA ALA A 338 22.92 25.45 19.64
C ALA A 338 23.07 26.15 18.27
N ALA A 339 22.00 26.78 17.77
CA ALA A 339 22.05 27.58 16.55
C ALA A 339 23.05 28.75 16.67
N ARG A 340 23.15 29.40 17.84
CA ARG A 340 24.18 30.44 18.05
C ARG A 340 25.59 29.87 18.08
N MET A 341 25.80 28.67 18.61
CA MET A 341 27.12 28.01 18.56
C MET A 341 27.55 27.77 17.11
N GLU A 342 26.62 27.32 16.28
CA GLU A 342 26.83 27.10 14.84
C GLU A 342 27.21 28.41 14.14
N SER A 343 26.43 29.47 14.37
CA SER A 343 26.64 30.74 13.64
C SER A 343 27.98 31.41 13.96
N HIS A 344 28.54 31.17 15.16
CA HIS A 344 29.86 31.67 15.55
C HIS A 344 30.99 30.69 15.20
N SER A 345 30.68 29.51 14.65
CA SER A 345 31.67 28.51 14.27
C SER A 345 32.39 28.91 12.96
N PRO A 346 33.73 28.83 12.91
CA PRO A 346 34.47 28.93 11.65
C PRO A 346 34.13 27.79 10.68
N GLN A 347 34.37 28.02 9.40
CA GLN A 347 34.15 27.00 8.35
C GLN A 347 35.09 25.81 8.57
N GLY A 348 34.54 24.59 8.47
CA GLY A 348 35.29 23.34 8.64
C GLY A 348 35.58 22.96 10.09
N MET A 349 34.94 23.60 11.08
CA MET A 349 35.15 23.31 12.50
C MET A 349 33.84 23.00 13.24
N VAL A 350 33.96 22.19 14.30
CA VAL A 350 32.88 21.92 15.25
C VAL A 350 33.06 22.81 16.48
N HIS A 351 32.12 23.71 16.69
CA HIS A 351 32.08 24.59 17.85
C HIS A 351 31.12 24.04 18.91
N THR A 352 31.57 24.02 20.15
CA THR A 352 30.85 23.39 21.26
C THR A 352 30.77 24.33 22.45
N SER A 353 29.60 24.35 23.09
CA SER A 353 29.42 25.02 24.38
C SER A 353 30.09 24.26 25.53
N GLU A 354 30.38 24.93 26.64
CA GLU A 354 30.92 24.29 27.84
C GLU A 354 30.06 23.13 28.36
N SER A 355 28.72 23.25 28.32
CA SER A 355 27.82 22.18 28.78
C SER A 355 27.94 20.92 27.91
N ALA A 356 28.04 21.10 26.59
CA ALA A 356 28.27 19.99 25.66
C ALA A 356 29.65 19.36 25.87
N THR A 357 30.71 20.17 26.03
CA THR A 357 32.05 19.64 26.33
C THR A 357 32.07 18.80 27.59
N ARG A 358 31.41 19.28 28.66
CA ARG A 358 31.30 18.55 29.93
C ARG A 358 30.53 17.26 29.76
N SER A 359 29.41 17.27 29.03
CA SER A 359 28.59 16.08 28.79
C SER A 359 29.35 15.05 27.93
N ALA A 360 30.00 15.48 26.84
CA ALA A 360 30.84 14.64 26.00
C ALA A 360 32.02 14.00 26.75
N GLN A 361 32.61 14.69 27.72
CA GLN A 361 33.72 14.18 28.53
C GLN A 361 33.27 13.15 29.59
N ARG A 362 31.98 13.10 29.97
CA ARG A 362 31.49 12.10 30.93
C ARG A 362 31.51 10.70 30.33
N THR A 363 31.04 10.56 29.09
CA THR A 363 30.94 9.26 28.42
C THR A 363 32.09 9.03 27.45
N GLY A 364 32.51 10.05 26.72
CA GLY A 364 33.50 9.97 25.64
C GLY A 364 34.92 10.35 26.05
N ARG A 365 35.86 10.18 25.10
CA ARG A 365 37.21 10.75 25.18
C ARG A 365 37.46 11.55 23.91
N PHE A 366 37.47 12.87 24.05
CA PHE A 366 37.60 13.81 22.95
C PHE A 366 38.66 14.86 23.26
N GLU A 367 39.35 15.34 22.23
CA GLU A 367 40.23 16.50 22.34
C GLU A 367 39.44 17.78 22.04
N PHE A 368 39.39 18.66 23.04
CA PHE A 368 38.77 19.97 22.94
C PHE A 368 39.81 21.08 23.12
N VAL A 369 39.76 22.11 22.28
CA VAL A 369 40.59 23.31 22.41
C VAL A 369 39.72 24.48 22.85
N CYS A 370 40.11 25.12 23.96
CA CYS A 370 39.40 26.28 24.47
C CYS A 370 39.57 27.47 23.51
N ARG A 371 38.45 28.03 23.04
CA ARG A 371 38.45 29.24 22.20
C ARG A 371 38.56 30.52 23.04
N GLY A 372 38.07 30.47 24.28
CA GLY A 372 37.94 31.63 25.16
C GLY A 372 36.47 31.97 25.43
N GLN A 373 36.21 33.19 25.87
CA GLN A 373 34.85 33.69 26.07
C GLN A 373 34.36 34.39 24.80
N VAL A 374 33.22 33.94 24.26
CA VAL A 374 32.59 34.52 23.08
C VAL A 374 31.28 35.18 23.50
N PRO A 375 31.02 36.44 23.09
CA PRO A 375 29.74 37.08 23.37
C PRO A 375 28.64 36.45 22.52
N ILE A 376 27.70 35.75 23.16
CA ILE A 376 26.55 35.13 22.53
C ILE A 376 25.29 35.95 22.82
N LYS A 377 24.59 36.33 21.76
CA LYS A 377 23.36 37.12 21.85
C LYS A 377 22.34 36.43 22.76
N GLY A 378 21.89 37.14 23.80
CA GLY A 378 20.90 36.64 24.77
C GLY A 378 21.48 35.80 25.92
N LYS A 379 22.76 35.43 25.87
CA LYS A 379 23.45 34.63 26.89
C LYS A 379 24.62 35.36 27.57
N GLY A 380 25.15 36.40 26.95
CA GLY A 380 26.33 37.11 27.43
C GLY A 380 27.62 36.38 27.03
N LEU A 381 28.66 36.52 27.83
CA LEU A 381 29.95 35.86 27.58
C LEU A 381 29.87 34.38 27.95
N MET A 382 30.00 33.51 26.96
CA MET A 382 30.02 32.06 27.16
C MET A 382 31.41 31.50 26.85
N ARG A 383 31.89 30.58 27.69
CA ARG A 383 33.09 29.82 27.38
C ARG A 383 32.78 28.75 26.35
N THR A 384 33.57 28.70 25.29
CA THR A 384 33.36 27.75 24.19
C THR A 384 34.64 27.02 23.79
N PHE A 385 34.46 25.89 23.13
CA PHE A 385 35.52 24.96 22.78
C PHE A 385 35.35 24.47 21.34
N PHE A 386 36.46 24.19 20.67
CA PHE A 386 36.49 23.48 19.40
C PHE A 386 36.73 22.00 19.63
N LEU A 387 35.94 21.14 19.00
CA LEU A 387 36.17 19.70 18.99
C LEU A 387 37.13 19.36 17.84
N LEU A 388 38.27 18.74 18.16
CA LEU A 388 39.30 18.39 17.18
C LEU A 388 39.25 16.91 16.78
N ARG A 389 39.32 16.01 17.76
CA ARG A 389 39.36 14.55 17.51
C ARG A 389 38.69 13.73 18.60
N SER A 390 38.32 12.51 18.24
CA SER A 390 37.91 11.45 19.18
C SER A 390 39.12 10.55 19.45
N PHE A 391 39.31 10.16 20.71
CA PHE A 391 40.31 9.15 21.09
C PHE A 391 39.70 7.74 21.18
N LYS A 392 38.37 7.62 21.11
CA LYS A 392 37.67 6.33 21.19
C LYS A 392 37.47 5.65 19.84
N LYS A 393 37.24 6.44 18.79
CA LYS A 393 36.93 5.97 17.44
C LYS A 393 37.78 6.69 16.44
N SER A 394 38.25 5.96 15.43
CA SER A 394 38.89 6.57 14.26
C SER A 394 37.85 7.22 13.34
N VAL A 395 38.28 8.09 12.44
CA VAL A 395 37.37 8.68 11.43
C VAL A 395 36.74 7.57 10.56
N TRP A 396 37.49 6.51 10.25
CA TRP A 396 37.03 5.37 9.44
C TRP A 396 35.87 4.61 10.09
N GLU A 397 35.94 4.40 11.40
CA GLU A 397 34.85 3.80 12.19
C GLU A 397 33.65 4.74 12.33
N ILE A 398 33.89 6.05 12.42
CA ILE A 398 32.83 7.05 12.50
C ILE A 398 32.02 7.07 11.20
N ILE A 399 32.68 6.94 10.05
CA ILE A 399 32.01 6.98 8.74
C ILE A 399 31.61 5.59 8.23
N ASP A 400 31.96 4.52 8.94
CA ASP A 400 31.80 3.12 8.54
C ASP A 400 32.32 2.86 7.11
N ARG A 401 33.59 3.17 6.87
CA ARG A 401 34.27 2.89 5.60
C ARG A 401 35.57 2.15 5.81
N VAL A 402 35.87 1.27 4.86
CA VAL A 402 37.15 0.55 4.82
C VAL A 402 38.28 1.55 4.58
N ARG A 403 39.31 1.47 5.44
CA ARG A 403 40.52 2.27 5.32
C ARG A 403 41.36 1.75 4.14
N ASP A 404 41.85 2.66 3.31
CA ASP A 404 42.93 2.34 2.35
C ASP A 404 44.28 2.46 3.07
N GLU A 405 44.94 1.33 3.31
CA GLU A 405 46.18 1.26 4.10
C GLU A 405 47.35 2.02 3.46
N ASN A 406 47.30 2.27 2.14
CA ASN A 406 48.40 2.87 1.39
C ASN A 406 48.34 4.40 1.30
N ILE A 407 47.15 5.00 1.51
CA ILE A 407 46.92 6.43 1.31
C ILE A 407 46.53 7.10 2.63
N ASN A 408 45.82 6.37 3.49
CA ASN A 408 45.08 6.99 4.58
C ASN A 408 45.80 6.83 5.93
N SER A 409 45.77 7.90 6.73
CA SER A 409 46.29 7.86 8.10
C SER A 409 45.54 6.82 8.95
N ILE A 410 46.23 6.25 9.94
CA ILE A 410 45.68 5.20 10.82
C ILE A 410 44.40 5.67 11.52
N ASP A 411 44.34 6.93 11.93
CA ASP A 411 43.20 7.51 12.64
C ASP A 411 42.30 8.39 11.75
N GLY A 412 42.79 8.82 10.57
CA GLY A 412 42.11 9.70 9.62
C GLY A 412 42.02 11.18 10.05
N TYR A 413 42.50 11.54 11.23
CA TYR A 413 42.38 12.91 11.76
C TYR A 413 43.43 13.86 11.19
N GLU A 414 44.56 13.36 10.70
CA GLU A 414 45.56 14.18 10.01
C GLU A 414 45.04 14.74 8.68
N GLU A 415 44.31 13.93 7.93
CA GLU A 415 43.58 14.37 6.74
C GLU A 415 42.49 15.37 7.13
N LEU A 416 41.76 15.13 8.23
CA LEU A 416 40.78 16.08 8.75
C LEU A 416 41.43 17.43 9.11
N ALA A 417 42.65 17.43 9.66
CA ALA A 417 43.38 18.65 9.98
C ALA A 417 43.99 19.35 8.76
N SER A 418 44.45 18.62 7.74
CA SER A 418 45.09 19.21 6.53
C SER A 418 44.10 20.04 5.68
N GLY A 419 42.81 19.72 5.74
CA GLY A 419 41.74 20.50 5.13
C GLY A 419 41.30 21.73 5.95
N MET A 420 41.81 21.93 7.17
CA MET A 420 41.56 23.10 7.99
C MET A 420 42.66 24.14 7.73
N ASP A 421 42.37 25.17 6.93
CA ASP A 421 43.29 26.31 6.78
C ASP A 421 43.40 27.10 8.09
N LEU A 422 44.30 26.67 8.98
CA LEU A 422 44.67 27.37 10.21
C LEU A 422 45.44 28.69 9.93
N ARG A 423 45.64 29.07 8.65
CA ARG A 423 46.38 30.29 8.25
C ARG A 423 45.66 31.61 8.60
N GLY A 424 44.37 31.57 8.92
CA GLY A 424 43.63 32.73 9.42
C GLY A 424 43.74 32.96 10.94
N SER A 425 44.39 32.05 11.67
CA SER A 425 44.49 32.10 13.14
C SER A 425 45.93 32.26 13.62
N SER A 426 46.61 33.31 13.14
CA SER A 426 47.93 33.75 13.63
C SER A 426 47.94 34.19 15.11
N GLN A 427 46.84 34.00 15.85
CA GLN A 427 46.73 34.28 17.29
C GLN A 427 46.66 33.03 18.18
N LEU A 428 46.59 31.81 17.63
CA LEU A 428 46.49 30.58 18.43
C LEU A 428 47.83 29.95 18.80
N LYS A 429 48.95 30.62 18.54
CA LYS A 429 50.28 30.21 19.04
C LYS A 429 50.90 31.34 19.86
N ILE A 430 51.18 31.02 21.13
CA ILE A 430 52.01 31.74 22.11
C ILE A 430 51.30 32.84 22.91
N GLN A 431 50.80 32.46 24.10
CA GLN A 431 51.00 33.21 25.34
C GLN A 431 50.82 32.29 26.56
N ASN A 432 51.80 31.40 26.75
CA ASN A 432 52.16 30.92 28.09
C ASN A 432 53.39 31.74 28.50
N ASN A 433 53.19 32.88 29.15
CA ASN A 433 54.10 33.43 30.15
C ASN A 433 53.47 34.63 30.88
N SER A 434 53.16 34.39 32.15
CA SER A 434 53.31 35.27 33.33
C SER A 434 53.41 36.81 33.17
N GLY A 435 52.49 37.51 33.85
CA GLY A 435 52.85 38.65 34.71
C GLY A 435 52.09 39.97 34.53
N ARG A 436 51.39 40.37 35.61
CA ARG A 436 51.11 41.76 36.09
C ARG A 436 50.20 42.69 35.26
N GLY A 437 49.01 42.95 35.82
CA GLY A 437 48.68 44.23 36.47
C GLY A 437 48.20 45.43 35.61
N MET A 438 47.09 46.01 36.09
CA MET A 438 46.60 47.41 35.95
C MET A 438 45.41 47.69 35.00
N THR A 439 44.25 47.89 35.65
CA THR A 439 43.25 48.97 35.53
C THR A 439 43.23 49.87 34.28
N ASN A 440 42.05 50.01 33.64
CA ASN A 440 41.25 51.25 33.64
C ASN A 440 39.92 51.09 32.88
N ALA A 441 39.00 52.00 33.21
CA ALA A 441 37.57 52.01 32.93
C ALA A 441 37.19 52.79 31.66
N ASP A 442 35.89 52.68 31.35
CA ASP A 442 35.00 53.59 30.62
C ASP A 442 35.18 53.80 29.10
N GLU A 443 34.16 53.42 28.32
CA GLU A 443 33.30 54.37 27.60
C GLU A 443 32.07 53.70 26.95
N MET A 444 30.97 54.45 26.93
CA MET A 444 29.59 54.12 26.54
C MET A 444 29.28 54.57 25.09
N ASP A 445 28.08 54.16 24.63
CA ASP A 445 27.28 54.64 23.48
C ASP A 445 27.64 54.11 22.07
N GLY A 446 26.71 53.73 21.19
CA GLY A 446 25.25 53.72 21.21
C GLY A 446 24.70 53.29 19.82
N ILE A 447 23.59 52.53 19.84
CA ILE A 447 22.44 52.53 18.91
C ILE A 447 22.69 52.36 17.38
N ASN A 448 22.23 51.25 16.77
CA ASN A 448 20.98 51.30 15.96
C ASN A 448 20.43 49.92 15.54
N THR A 449 19.10 49.90 15.49
CA THR A 449 18.15 48.81 15.28
C THR A 449 18.00 48.35 13.83
N LYS A 450 17.77 47.04 13.59
CA LYS A 450 16.57 46.46 12.94
C LYS A 450 16.65 44.92 12.79
N SER A 451 15.56 44.29 13.21
CA SER A 451 15.08 42.89 13.15
C SER A 451 14.88 42.33 11.72
N PRO A 452 14.51 41.03 11.48
CA PRO A 452 13.77 40.06 12.33
C PRO A 452 14.48 38.71 12.57
N LEU A 453 14.37 38.05 13.74
CA LEU A 453 13.23 37.29 14.30
C LEU A 453 12.83 36.09 13.41
N CYS A 454 13.53 34.95 13.57
CA CYS A 454 13.00 33.65 13.20
C CYS A 454 11.97 33.24 14.26
N THR A 455 10.70 33.51 13.95
CA THR A 455 9.56 32.89 14.62
C THR A 455 9.23 31.68 13.77
N VAL A 456 9.41 30.48 14.31
CA VAL A 456 8.99 29.23 13.65
C VAL A 456 7.47 29.15 13.81
N THR A 457 6.75 29.29 12.70
CA THR A 457 5.33 28.95 12.57
C THR A 457 5.13 27.49 12.26
#